data_AF-A0A522E4N5-F1
#
_entry.id   AF-A0A522E4N5-F1
#
_cell.length_a   1.000
_cell.length_b   1.000
_cell.length_c   1.000
_cell.angle_alpha   90.00
_cell.angle_beta   90.00
_cell.angle_gamma   90.00
#
_symmetry.space_group_name_H-M   'P 1'
#
loop_
_entity.id
_entity.type
_entity.pdbx_description
1 polymer ?
#
loop_
_entity_poly.entity_id
_entity_poly.type
_entity_poly.pdbx_seq_one_letter_code
_entity_poly.pdbx_strand_id
1 'polypeptide(L)'
;MTWILFALLSALFAALVAIFGKIGLKNIDSTLATTIRSVVMAGFLIIISLLLQKQKGLASLDERTLLFIVLSGIAGALSWLAYFFALKYGTAIGVAALDRLSVVFVVILAALFLSESLTWKTGLASLFVALGAILMVLK
;
A
#
# COMPACT_ATOMS: atom_id res chain seq x y z
N MET A 1 -8.99 3.19 19.85
CA MET A 1 -8.89 4.40 18.99
C MET A 1 -7.47 4.66 18.47
N THR A 2 -6.42 4.11 19.08
CA THR A 2 -5.01 4.32 18.68
C THR A 2 -4.71 3.93 17.22
N TRP A 3 -5.36 2.88 16.70
CA TRP A 3 -5.15 2.45 15.30
C TRP A 3 -5.61 3.50 14.27
N ILE A 4 -6.58 4.35 14.61
CA ILE A 4 -7.07 5.42 13.72
C ILE A 4 -5.97 6.46 13.50
N LEU A 5 -5.27 6.84 14.57
CA LEU A 5 -4.15 7.80 14.47
C LEU A 5 -3.04 7.26 13.57
N PHE A 6 -2.66 5.99 13.75
CA PHE A 6 -1.66 5.35 12.89
C PHE A 6 -2.14 5.20 11.44
N ALA A 7 -3.42 4.94 11.20
CA ALA A 7 -3.99 4.87 9.86
C ALA A 7 -4.00 6.25 9.16
N LEU A 8 -4.35 7.32 9.87
CA LEU A 8 -4.28 8.69 9.36
C LEU A 8 -2.85 9.10 9.04
N LEU A 9 -1.90 8.74 9.91
CA LEU A 9 -0.49 8.98 9.67
C LEU A 9 0.00 8.20 8.43
N SER A 10 -0.44 6.94 8.27
CA SER A 10 -0.16 6.15 7.06
C SER A 10 -0.74 6.81 5.80
N ALA A 11 -1.94 7.38 5.85
CA ALA A 11 -2.54 8.08 4.73
C ALA A 11 -1.74 9.34 4.35
N LEU A 12 -1.26 10.10 5.34
CA LEU A 12 -0.39 11.26 5.12
C LEU A 12 0.93 10.86 4.43
N PHE A 13 1.61 9.83 4.93
CA PHE A 13 2.86 9.36 4.29
C PHE A 13 2.61 8.78 2.91
N ALA A 14 1.50 8.08 2.68
CA ALA A 14 1.13 7.60 1.34
C ALA A 14 0.94 8.77 0.35
N ALA A 15 0.35 9.88 0.79
CA ALA A 15 0.24 11.09 -0.04
C ALA A 15 1.62 11.68 -0.37
N LEU A 16 2.53 11.76 0.61
CA LEU A 16 3.91 12.22 0.37
C LEU A 16 4.65 11.31 -0.61
N VAL A 17 4.50 9.99 -0.46
CA VAL A 17 5.06 8.98 -1.39
C VAL A 17 4.57 9.21 -2.82
N ALA A 18 3.27 9.50 -3.00
CA ALA A 18 2.70 9.78 -4.31
C ALA A 18 3.32 11.03 -4.96
N ILE A 19 3.41 12.12 -4.19
CA ILE A 19 3.93 13.41 -4.68
C ILE A 19 5.44 13.33 -4.97
N PHE A 20 6.25 12.85 -4.01
CA PHE A 20 7.68 12.69 -4.21
C PHE A 20 8.01 11.68 -5.30
N GLY A 21 7.22 10.60 -5.39
CA GLY A 21 7.33 9.63 -6.46
C GLY A 21 7.09 10.25 -7.83
N LYS A 22 6.00 11.00 -8.01
CA LYS A 22 5.71 11.68 -9.28
C LYS A 22 6.83 12.66 -9.66
N ILE A 23 7.39 13.39 -8.70
CA ILE A 23 8.51 14.31 -8.93
C ILE A 23 9.78 13.54 -9.35
N GLY A 24 10.11 12.46 -8.64
CA GLY A 24 11.31 11.65 -8.89
C GLY A 24 11.29 10.83 -10.19
N LEU A 25 10.11 10.61 -10.78
CA LEU A 25 9.94 9.85 -12.01
C LEU A 25 10.16 10.65 -13.30
N LYS A 26 10.35 11.98 -13.24
CA LYS A 26 10.40 12.86 -14.42
C LYS A 26 11.46 12.44 -15.45
N ASN A 27 12.62 11.98 -15.01
CA ASN A 27 13.78 11.72 -15.87
C ASN A 27 14.36 10.30 -15.73
N ILE A 28 13.66 9.40 -15.04
CA ILE A 28 14.20 8.08 -14.67
C ILE A 28 13.16 7.00 -14.99
N ASP A 29 13.64 5.80 -15.28
CA ASP A 29 12.77 4.63 -15.37
C ASP A 29 12.04 4.35 -14.05
N SER A 30 10.77 3.95 -14.12
CA SER A 30 9.95 3.73 -12.92
C SER A 30 10.37 2.51 -12.12
N THR A 31 10.91 1.49 -12.80
CA THR A 31 11.44 0.29 -12.15
C THR A 31 12.72 0.65 -11.42
N LEU A 32 13.66 1.35 -12.08
CA LEU A 32 14.91 1.79 -11.46
C LEU A 32 14.65 2.68 -10.23
N ALA A 33 13.77 3.68 -10.35
CA ALA A 33 13.39 4.53 -9.22
C ALA A 33 12.77 3.74 -8.07
N THR A 34 11.97 2.71 -8.38
CA THR A 34 11.36 1.83 -7.38
C THR A 34 12.38 0.93 -6.72
N THR A 35 13.35 0.38 -7.46
CA THR A 35 14.47 -0.40 -6.90
C THR A 35 15.28 0.41 -5.89
N ILE A 36 15.66 1.65 -6.23
CA ILE A 36 16.40 2.54 -5.31
C ILE A 36 15.56 2.77 -4.04
N ARG A 37 14.25 3.02 -4.20
CA ARG A 37 13.35 3.21 -3.07
C ARG A 37 13.24 1.98 -2.18
N SER A 38 13.18 0.78 -2.76
CA SER A 38 13.15 -0.48 -2.02
C SER A 38 14.42 -0.67 -1.18
N VAL A 39 15.59 -0.30 -1.69
CA VAL A 39 16.85 -0.35 -0.94
C VAL A 39 16.82 0.63 0.23
N VAL A 40 16.39 1.87 0.00
CA VAL A 40 16.25 2.89 1.07
C VAL A 40 15.28 2.42 2.15
N MET A 41 14.13 1.87 1.75
CA MET A 41 13.11 1.36 2.67
C MET A 41 13.62 0.16 3.47
N ALA A 42 14.30 -0.80 2.82
CA ALA A 42 14.89 -1.94 3.49
C ALA A 42 15.94 -1.49 4.53
N GLY A 43 16.84 -0.59 4.17
CA GLY A 43 17.83 -0.02 5.09
C GLY A 43 17.17 0.65 6.31
N PHE A 44 16.13 1.46 6.08
CA PHE A 44 15.40 2.12 7.15
C PHE A 44 14.72 1.12 8.10
N LEU A 45 14.05 0.10 7.56
CA LEU A 45 13.39 -0.93 8.37
C LEU A 45 14.39 -1.78 9.16
N ILE A 46 15.56 -2.09 8.59
CA ILE A 46 16.64 -2.78 9.29
C ILE A 46 17.09 -1.94 10.48
N ILE A 47 17.42 -0.66 10.27
CA ILE A 47 17.88 0.25 11.34
C ILE A 47 16.86 0.31 12.49
N ILE A 48 15.58 0.53 12.17
CA ILE A 48 14.53 0.60 13.20
C ILE A 48 14.36 -0.74 13.93
N SER A 49 14.41 -1.87 13.21
CA SER A 49 14.33 -3.20 13.82
C SER A 49 15.47 -3.47 14.81
N LEU A 50 16.69 -3.02 14.48
CA LEU A 50 17.86 -3.08 15.36
C LEU A 50 17.70 -2.21 16.61
N LEU A 51 17.31 -0.95 16.43
CA LEU A 51 17.11 0.01 17.53
C LEU A 51 16.04 -0.47 18.52
N LEU A 52 14.98 -1.10 18.01
CA LEU A 52 13.89 -1.66 18.82
C LEU A 52 14.14 -3.08 19.33
N GLN A 53 15.34 -3.63 19.11
CA GLN A 53 15.78 -4.97 19.53
C GLN A 53 14.81 -6.11 19.11
N LYS A 54 14.20 -5.98 17.93
CA LYS A 54 13.18 -6.95 17.44
C LYS A 54 13.76 -8.24 16.86
N GLN A 55 15.08 -8.39 16.85
CA GLN A 55 15.76 -9.57 16.32
C GLN A 55 15.36 -10.89 17.02
N LYS A 56 15.01 -10.84 18.32
CA LYS A 56 14.61 -12.04 19.07
C LYS A 56 13.34 -12.70 18.54
N GLY A 57 12.50 -11.97 17.80
CA GLY A 57 11.26 -12.51 17.21
C GLY A 57 11.49 -13.38 15.97
N LEU A 58 12.69 -13.37 15.38
CA LEU A 58 13.00 -14.18 14.19
C LEU A 58 12.98 -15.68 14.48
N ALA A 59 13.44 -16.08 15.67
CA ALA A 59 13.49 -17.49 16.08
C ALA A 59 12.10 -18.08 16.39
N SER A 60 11.07 -17.24 16.55
CA SER A 60 9.69 -17.65 16.83
C SER A 60 8.79 -17.74 15.59
N LEU A 61 9.34 -17.51 14.39
CA LEU A 61 8.56 -17.54 13.15
C LEU A 61 8.36 -18.98 12.66
N ASP A 62 7.11 -19.40 12.54
CA ASP A 62 6.70 -20.62 11.85
C ASP A 62 6.78 -20.44 10.31
N GLU A 63 7.01 -21.53 9.59
CA GLU A 63 7.10 -21.62 8.13
C GLU A 63 5.88 -21.02 7.43
N ARG A 64 4.67 -21.27 7.97
CA ARG A 64 3.44 -20.70 7.40
C ARG A 64 3.41 -19.18 7.51
N THR A 65 3.87 -18.64 8.64
CA THR A 65 3.97 -17.19 8.85
C THR A 65 4.97 -16.59 7.87
N LEU A 66 6.12 -17.23 7.70
CA LEU A 66 7.15 -16.80 6.75
C LEU A 66 6.62 -16.79 5.30
N LEU A 67 5.87 -17.82 4.91
CA LEU A 67 5.24 -17.88 3.58
C LEU A 67 4.32 -16.67 3.33
N PHE A 68 3.42 -16.34 4.26
CA PHE A 68 2.53 -15.18 4.10
C PHE A 68 3.30 -13.85 4.12
N ILE A 69 4.39 -13.73 4.89
CA ILE A 69 5.27 -12.55 4.85
C ILE A 69 5.90 -12.40 3.46
N VAL A 70 6.42 -13.48 2.88
CA VAL A 70 7.03 -13.47 1.54
C VAL A 70 5.99 -13.12 0.48
N LEU A 71 4.82 -13.77 0.51
CA LEU A 71 3.72 -13.48 -0.42
C LEU A 71 3.24 -12.04 -0.32
N SER A 72 3.12 -11.50 0.90
CA SER A 72 2.79 -10.10 1.14
C SER A 72 3.86 -9.15 0.60
N GLY A 73 5.15 -9.49 0.78
CA GLY A 73 6.27 -8.74 0.22
C GLY A 73 6.25 -8.69 -1.31
N ILE A 74 5.99 -9.83 -1.96
CA ILE A 74 5.85 -9.91 -3.42
C ILE A 74 4.65 -9.08 -3.90
N ALA A 75 3.49 -9.24 -3.25
CA ALA A 75 2.28 -8.47 -3.59
C ALA A 75 2.52 -6.95 -3.43
N GLY A 76 3.21 -6.53 -2.36
CA GLY A 76 3.60 -5.15 -2.13
C GLY A 76 4.53 -4.62 -3.22
N ALA A 77 5.54 -5.39 -3.62
CA ALA A 77 6.46 -5.00 -4.70
C ALA A 77 5.73 -4.83 -6.05
N LEU A 78 4.86 -5.79 -6.40
CA LEU A 78 4.05 -5.71 -7.63
C LEU A 78 3.09 -4.51 -7.62
N SER A 79 2.43 -4.28 -6.48
CA SER A 79 1.56 -3.12 -6.27
C SER A 79 2.32 -1.80 -6.49
N TRP A 80 3.51 -1.67 -5.90
CA TRP A 80 4.34 -0.47 -6.06
C TRP A 80 4.81 -0.28 -7.52
N LEU A 81 5.29 -1.34 -8.18
CA LEU A 81 5.71 -1.26 -9.58
C LEU A 81 4.56 -0.75 -10.48
N ALA A 82 3.36 -1.32 -10.34
CA ALA A 82 2.18 -0.88 -11.08
C ALA A 82 1.79 0.56 -10.73
N TYR A 83 1.82 0.92 -9.44
CA TYR A 83 1.46 2.25 -8.95
C TYR A 83 2.40 3.34 -9.49
N PHE A 84 3.73 3.14 -9.43
CA PHE A 84 4.68 4.14 -9.95
C PHE A 84 4.71 4.19 -11.46
N PHE A 85 4.45 3.07 -12.14
CA PHE A 85 4.25 3.08 -13.58
C PHE A 85 3.01 3.92 -13.94
N ALA A 86 1.88 3.71 -13.26
CA ALA A 86 0.68 4.53 -13.44
C ALA A 86 0.93 6.00 -13.10
N LEU A 87 1.63 6.31 -12.01
CA LEU A 87 2.02 7.68 -11.66
C LEU A 87 2.90 8.32 -12.72
N LYS A 88 3.77 7.58 -13.41
CA LYS A 88 4.62 8.15 -14.46
C LYS A 88 3.76 8.78 -15.56
N TYR A 89 2.75 8.06 -16.04
CA TYR A 89 1.91 8.48 -17.18
C TYR A 89 0.62 9.22 -16.79
N GLY A 90 0.10 9.01 -15.57
CA GLY A 90 -1.14 9.59 -15.08
C GLY A 90 -0.95 10.81 -14.18
N THR A 91 -2.05 11.43 -13.76
CA THR A 91 -2.03 12.51 -12.76
C THR A 91 -1.89 11.92 -11.34
N ALA A 92 -1.20 12.62 -10.44
CA ALA A 92 -1.07 12.15 -9.06
C ALA A 92 -2.43 12.00 -8.37
N ILE A 93 -3.35 12.93 -8.62
CA ILE A 93 -4.71 12.92 -8.06
C ILE A 93 -5.50 11.71 -8.55
N GLY A 94 -5.55 11.47 -9.87
CA GLY A 94 -6.33 10.35 -10.44
C GLY A 94 -5.76 8.99 -10.06
N VAL A 95 -4.43 8.84 -10.09
CA VAL A 95 -3.78 7.57 -9.72
C VAL A 95 -3.95 7.29 -8.22
N ALA A 96 -3.80 8.30 -7.35
CA ALA A 96 -4.06 8.13 -5.92
C ALA A 96 -5.52 7.80 -5.63
N ALA A 97 -6.46 8.38 -6.38
CA ALA A 97 -7.89 8.08 -6.26
C ALA A 97 -8.20 6.61 -6.63
N LEU A 98 -7.72 6.13 -7.78
CA LEU A 98 -7.91 4.73 -8.18
C LEU A 98 -7.23 3.75 -7.23
N ASP A 99 -6.06 4.09 -6.68
CA ASP A 99 -5.38 3.28 -5.67
C ASP A 99 -6.25 3.06 -4.41
N ARG A 100 -7.15 4.00 -4.09
CA ARG A 100 -8.12 3.82 -2.97
C ARG A 100 -9.18 2.75 -3.25
N LEU A 101 -9.34 2.29 -4.50
CA LEU A 101 -10.15 1.10 -4.80
C LEU A 101 -9.63 -0.16 -4.10
N SER A 102 -8.38 -0.15 -3.62
CA SER A 102 -7.85 -1.18 -2.72
C SER A 102 -8.78 -1.46 -1.53
N VAL A 103 -9.51 -0.47 -1.01
CA VAL A 103 -10.52 -0.68 0.04
C VAL A 103 -11.62 -1.63 -0.42
N VAL A 104 -12.09 -1.49 -1.66
CA VAL A 104 -13.12 -2.38 -2.24
C VAL A 104 -12.58 -3.80 -2.36
N PHE A 105 -11.37 -3.96 -2.88
CA PHE A 105 -10.72 -5.26 -2.99
C PHE A 105 -10.50 -5.90 -1.61
N VAL A 106 -10.08 -5.13 -0.61
CA VAL A 106 -9.90 -5.62 0.77
C VAL A 106 -11.22 -6.12 1.34
N VAL A 107 -12.33 -5.40 1.15
CA VAL A 107 -13.64 -5.83 1.63
C VAL A 107 -14.07 -7.16 0.99
N ILE A 108 -13.87 -7.32 -0.32
CA ILE A 108 -14.17 -8.57 -1.02
C ILE A 108 -13.25 -9.71 -0.54
N LEU A 109 -11.95 -9.47 -0.48
CA LEU A 109 -10.96 -10.47 -0.07
C LEU A 109 -11.12 -10.86 1.40
N ALA A 110 -11.48 -9.93 2.28
CA ALA A 110 -11.74 -10.22 3.69
C ALA A 110 -12.98 -11.07 3.88
N ALA A 111 -14.05 -10.83 3.10
CA ALA A 111 -15.21 -11.71 3.10
C ALA A 111 -14.87 -13.13 2.66
N LEU A 112 -14.03 -13.27 1.62
CA LEU A 112 -13.66 -14.56 1.03
C LEU A 112 -12.65 -15.36 1.87
N PHE A 113 -11.59 -14.71 2.36
CA PHE A 113 -10.44 -15.38 2.98
C PHE A 113 -10.40 -15.26 4.52
N LEU A 114 -10.99 -14.19 5.08
CA LEU A 114 -10.99 -13.94 6.53
C LEU A 114 -12.36 -14.24 7.17
N SER A 115 -13.36 -14.61 6.36
CA SER A 115 -14.74 -14.85 6.81
C SER A 115 -15.35 -13.67 7.59
N GLU A 116 -14.91 -12.44 7.30
CA GLU A 116 -15.47 -11.24 7.91
C GLU A 116 -16.90 -11.00 7.41
N SER A 117 -17.80 -10.66 8.33
CA SER A 117 -19.20 -10.42 7.99
C SER A 117 -19.35 -9.10 7.23
N LEU A 118 -19.74 -9.21 5.96
CA LEU A 118 -20.08 -8.04 5.15
C LEU A 118 -21.37 -7.43 5.64
N THR A 119 -21.27 -6.32 6.37
CA THR A 119 -22.44 -5.52 6.71
C THR A 119 -22.88 -4.70 5.49
N TRP A 120 -24.19 -4.44 5.38
CA TRP A 120 -24.72 -3.53 4.36
C TRP A 120 -24.05 -2.14 4.39
N LYS A 121 -23.67 -1.67 5.58
CA LYS A 121 -22.94 -0.40 5.76
C LYS A 121 -21.56 -0.44 5.10
N THR A 122 -20.80 -1.53 5.27
CA THR A 122 -19.48 -1.71 4.66
C THR A 122 -19.58 -1.79 3.15
N GLY A 123 -20.58 -2.50 2.62
CA GLY A 123 -20.85 -2.58 1.18
C GLY A 123 -21.17 -1.21 0.58
N LEU A 124 -22.08 -0.45 1.22
CA LEU A 124 -22.45 0.88 0.77
C LEU A 124 -21.28 1.87 0.84
N ALA A 125 -20.49 1.85 1.92
CA ALA A 125 -19.30 2.68 2.05
C ALA A 125 -18.27 2.36 0.96
N SER A 126 -18.04 1.09 0.67
CA SER A 126 -17.13 0.64 -0.40
C SER A 126 -17.60 1.11 -1.77
N LEU A 127 -18.91 1.08 -2.03
CA LEU A 127 -19.50 1.61 -3.26
C LEU A 127 -19.25 3.12 -3.40
N PHE A 128 -19.43 3.90 -2.33
CA PHE A 128 -19.13 5.34 -2.36
C PHE A 128 -17.66 5.63 -2.61
N VAL A 129 -16.74 4.86 -2.01
CA VAL A 129 -15.30 4.97 -2.30
C VAL A 129 -15.03 4.66 -3.77
N ALA A 130 -15.66 3.62 -4.32
CA ALA A 130 -15.50 3.24 -5.72
C ALA A 130 -15.98 4.33 -6.68
N LEU A 131 -17.19 4.84 -6.47
CA LEU A 131 -17.77 5.90 -7.28
C LEU A 131 -16.95 7.18 -7.18
N GLY A 132 -16.55 7.58 -5.97
CA GLY A 132 -15.70 8.75 -5.77
C GLY A 132 -14.36 8.63 -6.49
N ALA A 133 -13.70 7.48 -6.39
CA ALA A 133 -12.44 7.23 -7.09
C ALA A 133 -12.59 7.31 -8.62
N ILE A 134 -13.64 6.71 -9.17
CA ILE A 134 -13.93 6.74 -10.61
C ILE A 134 -14.23 8.18 -11.07
N LEU A 135 -15.05 8.93 -10.34
CA LEU A 135 -15.39 10.32 -10.66
C LEU A 135 -14.17 11.25 -10.66
N MET A 136 -13.15 10.98 -9.84
CA MET A 136 -11.90 11.77 -9.84
C MET A 136 -11.02 11.53 -11.07
N VAL A 137 -11.27 10.45 -11.82
CA VAL A 137 -10.55 10.11 -13.06
C VAL A 137 -11.36 10.45 -14.29
N LEU A 138 -12.68 10.29 -14.23
CA LEU A 138 -13.59 10.75 -15.26
C LEU A 138 -13.52 12.28 -15.34
N LYS A 139 -13.35 12.78 -16.55
CA LYS A 139 -13.21 14.20 -16.84
C LYS A 139 -14.55 14.79 -17.28
#